data_AF-A0A940NYQ2-F1
#
_entry.id   AF-A0A940NYQ2-F1
#
_cell.length_a   1.000
_cell.length_b   1.000
_cell.length_c   1.000
_cell.angle_alpha   90.00
_cell.angle_beta   90.00
_cell.angle_gamma   90.00
#
_symmetry.space_group_name_H-M   'P 1'
#
loop_
_entity.id
_entity.type
_entity.pdbx_description
1 polymer ?
#
loop_
_entity_poly.entity_id
_entity_poly.type
_entity_poly.pdbx_seq_one_letter_code
_entity_poly.pdbx_strand_id
1 'polypeptide(L)'
;PAKDSVSFEQLEELDRWILMRLDELTDKVNEGYAAYDFHIVFKAIHNFCTVDLSSFYLDIVKDRLYCEKVDAPTRRAAQTAMYIILDSITRMVAPILSFTGEEIWQNMPHRAEDDARSVFLNQFNAKTGVAVDDAFRAKWDEIYALRETVNKALEEKRNEKLIGKPLDAKVTLTVADEQTAERLRSYPELKGVFIVSAVEIAVGTVTAEGGVDVTVEKAPGQKCERCWCFSEEVGKFALHPTLCKRCAEVLG
;
A
#
# COMPACT_ATOMS: atom_id res chain seq x y z
N PRO A 1 -14.64 5.27 12.43
CA PRO A 1 -14.73 3.81 12.66
C PRO A 1 -16.18 3.29 12.74
N ALA A 2 -17.04 3.84 13.61
CA ALA A 2 -18.39 3.27 13.82
C ALA A 2 -19.35 3.33 12.61
N LYS A 3 -19.20 4.32 11.73
CA LYS A 3 -20.11 4.56 10.59
C LYS A 3 -19.61 3.98 9.26
N ASP A 4 -18.34 4.24 8.96
CA ASP A 4 -17.79 4.08 7.60
C ASP A 4 -16.84 2.87 7.47
N SER A 5 -16.59 2.13 8.57
CA SER A 5 -15.75 0.94 8.49
C SER A 5 -16.44 -0.19 7.72
N VAL A 6 -15.64 -0.94 6.94
CA VAL A 6 -16.11 -2.06 6.12
C VAL A 6 -15.61 -3.39 6.68
N SER A 7 -16.22 -4.50 6.25
CA SER A 7 -15.77 -5.84 6.66
C SER A 7 -14.46 -6.23 5.98
N PHE A 8 -13.79 -7.26 6.50
CA PHE A 8 -12.50 -7.72 5.93
C PHE A 8 -12.63 -8.30 4.52
N GLU A 9 -13.81 -8.83 4.17
CA GLU A 9 -14.12 -9.31 2.83
C GLU A 9 -14.26 -8.17 1.82
N GLN A 10 -14.51 -6.95 2.29
CA GLN A 10 -14.61 -5.74 1.47
C GLN A 10 -13.27 -5.00 1.35
N LEU A 11 -12.22 -5.49 2.02
CA LEU A 11 -10.89 -4.93 1.93
C LEU A 11 -10.22 -5.36 0.62
N GLU A 12 -9.51 -4.43 0.00
CA GLU A 12 -8.62 -4.75 -1.12
C GLU A 12 -7.48 -5.63 -0.62
N GLU A 13 -6.87 -6.42 -1.51
CA GLU A 13 -5.78 -7.31 -1.12
C GLU A 13 -4.62 -6.56 -0.46
N LEU A 14 -4.27 -5.36 -0.92
CA LEU A 14 -3.24 -4.52 -0.32
C LEU A 14 -3.57 -4.15 1.15
N ASP A 15 -4.86 -3.91 1.44
CA ASP A 15 -5.33 -3.59 2.78
C ASP A 15 -5.27 -4.83 3.69
N ARG A 16 -5.64 -6.00 3.16
CA ARG A 16 -5.50 -7.28 3.88
C ARG A 16 -4.04 -7.62 4.14
N TRP A 17 -3.16 -7.36 3.18
CA TRP A 17 -1.72 -7.57 3.31
C TRP A 17 -1.14 -6.74 4.44
N ILE A 18 -1.43 -5.44 4.53
CA ILE A 18 -0.87 -4.63 5.61
C ILE A 18 -1.43 -5.01 6.99
N LEU A 19 -2.68 -5.49 7.06
CA LEU A 19 -3.25 -6.01 8.31
C LEU A 19 -2.61 -7.35 8.72
N MET A 20 -2.24 -8.21 7.77
CA MET A 20 -1.44 -9.41 8.04
C MET A 20 -0.07 -9.02 8.64
N ARG A 21 0.58 -8.00 8.07
CA ARG A 21 1.86 -7.48 8.57
C ARG A 21 1.71 -6.85 9.96
N LEU A 22 0.59 -6.17 10.24
CA LEU A 22 0.25 -5.67 11.57
C LEU A 22 0.06 -6.80 12.59
N ASP A 23 -0.58 -7.90 12.18
CA ASP A 23 -0.77 -9.09 12.98
C ASP A 23 0.57 -9.74 13.36
N GLU A 24 1.53 -9.79 12.44
CA GLU A 24 2.91 -10.23 12.69
C GLU A 24 3.67 -9.28 13.62
N LEU A 25 3.49 -7.96 13.46
CA LEU A 25 4.02 -6.96 14.38
C LEU A 25 3.45 -7.16 15.80
N THR A 26 2.15 -7.44 15.91
CA THR A 26 1.46 -7.62 17.20
C THR A 26 2.09 -8.76 17.99
N ASP A 27 2.35 -9.90 17.34
CA ASP A 27 3.03 -11.04 17.98
C ASP A 27 4.42 -10.62 18.49
N LYS A 28 5.21 -9.99 17.62
CA LYS A 28 6.58 -9.54 17.94
C LYS A 28 6.62 -8.56 19.12
N VAL A 29 5.67 -7.62 19.15
CA VAL A 29 5.58 -6.59 20.19
C VAL A 29 5.16 -7.22 21.53
N ASN A 30 4.17 -8.11 21.51
CA ASN A 30 3.73 -8.81 22.71
C ASN A 30 4.84 -9.69 23.31
N GLU A 31 5.55 -10.44 22.47
CA GLU A 31 6.72 -11.23 22.90
C GLU A 31 7.82 -10.33 23.49
N GLY A 32 8.14 -9.23 22.81
CA GLY A 32 9.16 -8.28 23.26
C GLY A 32 8.82 -7.63 24.60
N TYR A 33 7.56 -7.22 24.81
CA TYR A 33 7.13 -6.68 26.10
C TYR A 33 7.12 -7.74 27.20
N ALA A 34 6.69 -8.98 26.91
CA ALA A 34 6.69 -10.07 27.88
C ALA A 34 8.11 -10.47 28.33
N ALA A 35 9.09 -10.36 27.43
CA ALA A 35 10.50 -10.63 27.71
C ALA A 35 11.28 -9.42 28.25
N TYR A 36 10.65 -8.25 28.39
CA TYR A 36 11.31 -6.97 28.71
C TYR A 36 12.36 -6.51 27.68
N ASP A 37 12.25 -6.99 26.44
CA ASP A 37 13.12 -6.66 25.31
C ASP A 37 12.63 -5.40 24.56
N PHE A 38 12.56 -4.27 25.26
CA PHE A 38 12.00 -3.02 24.71
C PHE A 38 12.70 -2.52 23.43
N HIS A 39 13.98 -2.83 23.27
CA HIS A 39 14.74 -2.51 22.07
C HIS A 39 14.25 -3.28 20.83
N ILE A 40 13.76 -4.51 21.01
CA ILE A 40 13.13 -5.31 19.94
C ILE A 40 11.78 -4.71 19.58
N VAL A 41 10.97 -4.34 20.59
CA VAL A 41 9.68 -3.65 20.38
C VAL A 41 9.87 -2.38 19.56
N PHE A 42 10.78 -1.49 19.99
CA PHE A 42 11.06 -0.25 19.28
C PHE A 42 11.48 -0.50 17.83
N LYS A 43 12.42 -1.43 17.61
CA LYS A 43 12.90 -1.75 16.26
C LYS A 43 11.79 -2.33 15.37
N ALA A 44 10.94 -3.19 15.92
CA ALA A 44 9.83 -3.79 15.19
C ALA A 44 8.80 -2.73 14.76
N ILE A 45 8.36 -1.87 15.68
CA ILE A 45 7.41 -0.78 15.39
C ILE A 45 8.03 0.20 14.39
N HIS A 46 9.29 0.60 14.59
CA HIS A 46 9.99 1.51 13.69
C HIS A 46 10.09 0.93 12.27
N ASN A 47 10.49 -0.33 12.14
CA ASN A 47 10.57 -1.00 10.84
C ASN A 47 9.21 -1.08 10.16
N PHE A 48 8.14 -1.42 10.90
CA PHE A 48 6.79 -1.44 10.35
C PHE A 48 6.36 -0.05 9.83
N CYS A 49 6.60 1.01 10.61
CA CYS A 49 6.30 2.38 10.20
C CYS A 49 7.09 2.83 8.97
N THR A 50 8.36 2.45 8.85
CA THR A 50 9.25 2.94 7.79
C THR A 50 9.14 2.12 6.51
N VAL A 51 9.15 0.79 6.62
CA VAL A 51 9.17 -0.13 5.49
C VAL A 51 7.75 -0.45 5.03
N ASP A 52 6.96 -1.10 5.88
CA ASP A 52 5.63 -1.60 5.50
C ASP A 52 4.61 -0.46 5.30
N LEU A 53 4.65 0.59 6.14
CA LEU A 53 3.74 1.73 6.02
C LEU A 53 4.27 2.82 5.09
N SER A 54 5.29 3.58 5.50
CA SER A 54 5.70 4.80 4.79
C SER A 54 6.19 4.54 3.38
N SER A 55 7.09 3.56 3.21
CA SER A 55 7.69 3.26 1.90
C SER A 55 6.77 2.43 1.01
N PHE A 56 5.87 1.65 1.61
CA PHE A 56 5.02 0.72 0.87
C PHE A 56 3.53 1.11 0.87
N TYR A 57 2.80 0.80 1.94
CA TYR A 57 1.33 0.88 1.97
C TYR A 57 0.80 2.31 1.78
N LEU A 58 1.31 3.26 2.56
CA LEU A 58 0.83 4.65 2.55
C LEU A 58 1.16 5.36 1.24
N ASP A 59 2.23 5.00 0.55
CA ASP A 59 2.57 5.60 -0.74
C ASP A 59 1.66 5.12 -1.87
N ILE A 60 1.34 3.82 -1.88
CA ILE A 60 0.41 3.23 -2.85
C ILE A 60 -1.02 3.75 -2.63
N VAL A 61 -1.49 3.79 -1.39
CA VAL A 61 -2.90 4.06 -1.08
C VAL A 61 -3.30 5.53 -1.28
N LYS A 62 -2.32 6.46 -1.40
CA LYS A 62 -2.57 7.88 -1.72
C LYS A 62 -3.45 8.06 -2.95
N ASP A 63 -3.25 7.24 -3.98
CA ASP A 63 -4.06 7.32 -5.20
C ASP A 63 -5.54 7.12 -4.88
N ARG A 64 -5.88 6.10 -4.07
CA ARG A 64 -7.27 5.85 -3.65
C ARG A 64 -7.78 6.95 -2.71
N LEU A 65 -6.99 7.33 -1.70
CA LEU A 65 -7.42 8.30 -0.69
C LEU A 65 -7.69 9.68 -1.27
N TYR A 66 -6.88 10.10 -2.25
CA TYR A 66 -6.95 11.45 -2.82
C TYR A 66 -7.82 11.52 -4.07
N CYS A 67 -7.89 10.44 -4.86
CA CYS A 67 -8.57 10.45 -6.14
C CYS A 67 -9.95 9.79 -6.13
N GLU A 68 -10.30 8.94 -5.17
CA GLU A 68 -11.63 8.34 -5.14
C GLU A 68 -12.68 9.25 -4.47
N LYS A 69 -13.97 9.00 -4.78
CA LYS A 69 -15.09 9.67 -4.10
C LYS A 69 -15.01 9.44 -2.59
N VAL A 70 -15.56 10.37 -1.81
CA VAL A 70 -15.51 10.34 -0.34
C VAL A 70 -16.13 9.07 0.22
N ASP A 71 -17.14 8.53 -0.43
CA ASP A 71 -17.89 7.33 -0.07
C ASP A 71 -17.53 6.10 -0.93
N ALA A 72 -16.48 6.18 -1.76
CA ALA A 72 -16.06 5.06 -2.60
C ALA A 72 -15.68 3.84 -1.73
N PRO A 73 -16.16 2.62 -2.05
CA PRO A 73 -15.84 1.41 -1.29
C PRO A 73 -14.34 1.19 -1.09
N THR A 74 -13.54 1.38 -2.14
CA THR A 74 -12.08 1.22 -2.12
C THR A 74 -11.38 2.22 -1.20
N ARG A 75 -11.92 3.44 -1.08
CA ARG A 75 -11.44 4.45 -0.12
C ARG A 75 -11.82 4.09 1.31
N ARG A 76 -13.03 3.55 1.53
CA ARG A 76 -13.46 3.11 2.87
C ARG A 76 -12.70 1.88 3.34
N ALA A 77 -12.33 0.97 2.44
CA ALA A 77 -11.40 -0.12 2.70
C ALA A 77 -10.04 0.39 3.21
N ALA A 78 -9.44 1.36 2.49
CA ALA A 78 -8.20 2.04 2.90
C ALA A 78 -8.29 2.61 4.32
N GLN A 79 -9.33 3.41 4.56
CA GLN A 79 -9.53 4.11 5.82
C GLN A 79 -9.79 3.14 6.98
N THR A 80 -10.44 2.01 6.71
CA THR A 80 -10.66 0.94 7.69
C THR A 80 -9.34 0.33 8.13
N ALA A 81 -8.49 -0.09 7.19
CA ALA A 81 -7.18 -0.63 7.50
C ALA A 81 -6.28 0.40 8.20
N MET A 82 -6.22 1.64 7.70
CA MET A 82 -5.46 2.72 8.33
C MET A 82 -5.91 3.02 9.76
N TYR A 83 -7.23 2.99 10.03
CA TYR A 83 -7.74 3.19 11.38
C TYR A 83 -7.29 2.08 12.33
N ILE A 84 -7.40 0.81 11.91
CA ILE A 84 -6.96 -0.34 12.70
C ILE A 84 -5.46 -0.26 13.00
N ILE A 85 -4.66 0.11 11.99
CA ILE A 85 -3.21 0.31 12.14
C ILE A 85 -2.89 1.45 13.11
N LEU A 86 -3.55 2.60 12.96
CA LEU A 86 -3.36 3.76 13.83
C LEU A 86 -3.66 3.40 15.30
N ASP A 87 -4.81 2.77 15.54
CA ASP A 87 -5.24 2.32 16.87
C ASP A 87 -4.22 1.36 17.50
N SER A 88 -3.80 0.32 16.77
CA SER A 88 -2.85 -0.67 17.26
C SER A 88 -1.47 -0.07 17.54
N ILE A 89 -0.91 0.71 16.62
CA ILE A 89 0.43 1.33 16.82
C ILE A 89 0.39 2.31 17.99
N THR A 90 -0.66 3.11 18.13
CA THR A 90 -0.79 4.10 19.22
C THR A 90 -0.70 3.42 20.58
N ARG A 91 -1.40 2.29 20.75
CA ARG A 91 -1.35 1.49 21.98
C ARG A 91 0.02 0.84 22.18
N MET A 92 0.57 0.23 21.13
CA MET A 92 1.88 -0.45 21.20
C MET A 92 3.03 0.50 21.53
N VAL A 93 2.98 1.76 21.06
CA VAL A 93 4.07 2.72 21.25
C VAL A 93 3.93 3.50 22.56
N ALA A 94 2.73 3.61 23.14
CA ALA A 94 2.47 4.42 24.33
C ALA A 94 3.38 4.11 25.54
N PRO A 95 3.78 2.85 25.83
CA PRO A 95 4.73 2.59 26.93
C PRO A 95 6.15 3.12 26.69
N ILE A 96 6.51 3.44 25.44
CA ILE A 96 7.84 3.97 25.06
C ILE A 96 7.76 5.49 24.82
N LEU A 97 6.76 5.94 24.06
CA LEU A 97 6.55 7.34 23.68
C LEU A 97 5.28 7.87 24.32
N SER A 98 5.27 7.96 25.65
CA SER A 98 4.02 8.16 26.41
C SER A 98 3.26 9.42 26.05
N PHE A 99 3.94 10.55 25.89
CA PHE A 99 3.29 11.80 25.51
C PHE A 99 2.76 11.76 24.07
N THR A 100 3.52 11.19 23.15
CA THR A 100 3.11 11.10 21.74
C THR A 100 1.96 10.11 21.54
N GLY A 101 1.99 8.96 22.23
CA GLY A 101 0.89 8.00 22.21
C GLY A 101 -0.40 8.61 22.74
N GLU A 102 -0.33 9.36 23.85
CA GLU A 102 -1.47 10.09 24.38
C GLU A 102 -1.96 11.19 23.43
N GLU A 103 -1.06 11.98 22.84
CA GLU A 103 -1.41 13.02 21.87
C GLU A 103 -2.14 12.44 20.64
N ILE A 104 -1.65 11.33 20.08
CA ILE A 104 -2.31 10.65 18.97
C ILE A 104 -3.69 10.18 19.40
N TRP A 105 -3.79 9.55 20.57
CA TRP A 105 -5.04 9.06 21.13
C TRP A 105 -6.09 10.16 21.23
N GLN A 106 -5.74 11.32 21.78
CA GLN A 106 -6.65 12.47 21.91
C GLN A 106 -7.11 13.06 20.56
N ASN A 107 -6.41 12.76 19.46
CA ASN A 107 -6.71 13.31 18.13
C ASN A 107 -7.31 12.28 17.15
N MET A 108 -7.41 11.02 17.53
CA MET A 108 -8.01 9.98 16.69
C MET A 108 -9.48 9.74 17.07
N PRO A 109 -10.35 9.32 16.13
CA PRO A 109 -11.69 8.87 16.51
C PRO A 109 -11.59 7.57 17.34
N HIS A 110 -12.58 7.32 18.20
CA HIS A 110 -12.61 6.12 19.05
C HIS A 110 -13.80 5.21 18.72
N ARG A 111 -13.70 3.92 19.07
CA ARG A 111 -14.86 3.01 19.09
C ARG A 111 -15.66 3.21 20.38
N ALA A 112 -16.82 2.59 20.48
CA ALA A 112 -17.71 2.78 21.63
C ALA A 112 -17.16 2.11 22.91
N GLU A 113 -16.36 1.06 22.73
CA GLU A 113 -15.72 0.28 23.79
C GLU A 113 -14.41 0.89 24.32
N ASP A 114 -13.87 1.90 23.64
CA ASP A 114 -12.61 2.53 24.00
C ASP A 114 -12.81 3.60 25.11
N ASP A 115 -11.90 3.65 26.07
CA ASP A 115 -11.80 4.77 27.01
C ASP A 115 -11.06 5.93 26.36
N ALA A 116 -11.82 6.86 25.78
CA ALA A 116 -11.28 8.03 25.08
C ALA A 116 -10.45 8.97 25.99
N ARG A 117 -10.49 8.83 27.31
CA ARG A 117 -9.76 9.73 28.22
C ARG A 117 -8.25 9.57 28.12
N SER A 118 -7.75 8.37 27.82
CA SER A 118 -6.31 8.12 27.67
C SER A 118 -6.01 6.75 27.09
N VAL A 119 -4.95 6.65 26.28
CA VAL A 119 -4.48 5.36 25.74
C VAL A 119 -4.08 4.39 26.86
N PHE A 120 -3.59 4.90 28.00
CA PHE A 120 -3.17 4.10 29.15
C PHE A 120 -4.31 3.44 29.93
N LEU A 121 -5.55 3.81 29.63
CA LEU A 121 -6.75 3.18 30.21
C LEU A 121 -7.29 2.03 29.35
N ASN A 122 -6.58 1.69 28.27
CA ASN A 122 -7.01 0.67 27.34
C ASN A 122 -5.96 -0.44 27.18
N GLN A 123 -6.42 -1.63 26.82
CA GLN A 123 -5.54 -2.78 26.53
C GLN A 123 -4.94 -2.67 25.13
N PHE A 124 -3.86 -3.42 24.89
CA PHE A 124 -3.38 -3.65 23.53
C PHE A 124 -4.43 -4.41 22.73
N ASN A 125 -4.49 -4.11 21.43
CA ASN A 125 -5.35 -4.85 20.52
C ASN A 125 -4.86 -6.29 20.39
N ALA A 126 -5.81 -7.22 20.32
CA ALA A 126 -5.52 -8.54 19.77
C ALA A 126 -5.22 -8.43 18.27
N LYS A 127 -4.69 -9.52 17.69
CA LYS A 127 -4.58 -9.65 16.24
C LYS A 127 -5.92 -9.39 15.58
N THR A 128 -5.90 -8.77 14.42
CA THR A 128 -7.09 -8.42 13.65
C THR A 128 -7.89 -9.65 13.27
N GLY A 129 -7.22 -10.78 13.01
CA GLY A 129 -7.85 -12.00 12.52
C GLY A 129 -8.14 -11.94 11.02
N VAL A 130 -7.43 -11.08 10.27
CA VAL A 130 -7.52 -11.06 8.81
C VAL A 130 -7.11 -12.43 8.26
N ALA A 131 -8.02 -13.06 7.53
CA ALA A 131 -7.78 -14.37 6.96
C ALA A 131 -6.89 -14.24 5.71
N VAL A 132 -5.71 -14.85 5.76
CA VAL A 132 -4.75 -14.96 4.65
C VAL A 132 -4.20 -16.38 4.64
N ASP A 133 -4.16 -17.01 3.47
CA ASP A 133 -3.61 -18.33 3.27
C ASP A 133 -2.18 -18.28 2.74
N ASP A 134 -1.53 -19.43 2.61
CA ASP A 134 -0.15 -19.53 2.12
C ASP A 134 -0.02 -19.04 0.67
N ALA A 135 -1.07 -19.19 -0.14
CA ALA A 135 -1.08 -18.69 -1.51
C ALA A 135 -1.08 -17.16 -1.56
N PHE A 136 -1.87 -16.50 -0.71
CA PHE A 136 -1.86 -15.04 -0.54
C PHE A 136 -0.48 -14.54 -0.10
N ARG A 137 0.12 -15.21 0.89
CA ARG A 137 1.47 -14.87 1.38
C ARG A 137 2.50 -14.97 0.26
N ALA A 138 2.53 -16.09 -0.46
CA ALA A 138 3.44 -16.30 -1.57
C ALA A 138 3.26 -15.27 -2.70
N LYS A 139 2.02 -14.94 -3.06
CA LYS A 139 1.71 -13.88 -4.03
C LYS A 139 2.30 -12.54 -3.59
N TRP A 140 2.08 -12.14 -2.35
CA TRP A 140 2.52 -10.83 -1.86
C TRP A 140 4.03 -10.74 -1.61
N ASP A 141 4.67 -11.84 -1.19
CA ASP A 141 6.14 -11.93 -1.11
C ASP A 141 6.77 -11.72 -2.49
N GLU A 142 6.19 -12.32 -3.52
CA GLU A 142 6.62 -12.14 -4.91
C GLU A 142 6.37 -10.71 -5.41
N ILE A 143 5.19 -10.15 -5.18
CA ILE A 143 4.86 -8.75 -5.54
C ILE A 143 5.86 -7.79 -4.89
N TYR A 144 6.20 -8.03 -3.62
CA TYR A 144 7.17 -7.22 -2.89
C TYR A 144 8.58 -7.32 -3.50
N ALA A 145 9.05 -8.54 -3.80
CA ALA A 145 10.33 -8.78 -4.46
C ALA A 145 10.41 -8.14 -5.87
N LEU A 146 9.32 -8.22 -6.63
CA LEU A 146 9.22 -7.55 -7.93
C LEU A 146 9.31 -6.03 -7.77
N ARG A 147 8.68 -5.45 -6.74
CA ARG A 147 8.72 -4.01 -6.50
C ARG A 147 10.15 -3.52 -6.28
N GLU A 148 10.98 -4.27 -5.57
CA GLU A 148 12.39 -3.89 -5.37
C GLU A 148 13.15 -3.84 -6.69
N THR A 149 12.97 -4.86 -7.53
CA THR A 149 13.57 -4.94 -8.88
C THR A 149 13.09 -3.79 -9.76
N VAL A 150 11.78 -3.50 -9.76
CA VAL A 150 11.19 -2.42 -10.56
C VAL A 150 11.64 -1.05 -10.06
N ASN A 151 11.69 -0.81 -8.76
CA ASN A 151 12.17 0.45 -8.20
C ASN A 151 13.62 0.74 -8.59
N LYS A 152 14.47 -0.28 -8.64
CA LYS A 152 15.85 -0.14 -9.13
C LYS A 152 15.88 0.31 -10.59
N ALA A 153 15.10 -0.33 -11.46
CA ALA A 153 15.03 0.04 -12.88
C ALA A 153 14.45 1.46 -13.07
N LEU A 154 13.43 1.84 -12.29
CA LEU A 154 12.86 3.19 -12.29
C LEU A 154 13.91 4.23 -11.85
N GLU A 155 14.71 3.92 -10.84
CA GLU A 155 15.79 4.79 -10.35
C GLU A 155 16.86 5.02 -11.42
N GLU A 156 17.29 3.95 -12.10
CA GLU A 156 18.24 4.03 -13.22
C GLU A 156 17.70 4.95 -14.33
N LYS A 157 16.44 4.78 -14.74
CA LYS A 157 15.81 5.64 -15.75
C LYS A 157 15.56 7.07 -15.29
N ARG A 158 15.39 7.30 -13.99
CA ARG A 158 15.35 8.66 -13.42
C ARG A 158 16.71 9.35 -13.52
N ASN A 159 17.79 8.63 -13.23
CA ASN A 159 19.16 9.15 -13.34
C ASN A 159 19.55 9.43 -14.80
N GLU A 160 19.07 8.62 -15.74
CA GLU A 160 19.18 8.86 -17.18
C GLU A 160 18.29 10.02 -17.68
N LYS A 161 17.47 10.63 -16.81
CA LYS A 161 16.48 11.68 -17.13
C LYS A 161 15.41 11.25 -18.14
N LEU A 162 15.18 9.94 -18.29
CA LEU A 162 14.11 9.42 -19.12
C LEU A 162 12.75 9.69 -18.48
N ILE A 163 12.63 9.49 -17.17
CA ILE A 163 11.42 9.77 -16.37
C ILE A 163 11.76 10.69 -15.20
N GLY A 164 10.77 11.46 -14.70
CA GLY A 164 10.94 12.27 -13.49
C GLY A 164 10.35 11.59 -12.25
N LYS A 165 9.13 11.09 -12.37
CA LYS A 165 8.39 10.37 -11.33
C LYS A 165 8.05 8.95 -11.80
N PRO A 166 7.85 7.98 -10.88
CA PRO A 166 7.36 6.64 -11.24
C PRO A 166 6.10 6.66 -12.11
N LEU A 167 5.16 7.59 -11.85
CA LEU A 167 3.95 7.75 -12.66
C LEU A 167 4.20 8.18 -14.11
N ASP A 168 5.39 8.68 -14.45
CA ASP A 168 5.74 8.98 -15.84
C ASP A 168 6.07 7.71 -16.65
N ALA A 169 6.13 6.54 -15.99
CA ALA A 169 6.63 5.30 -16.56
C ALA A 169 5.53 4.31 -16.98
N LYS A 170 5.85 3.56 -18.04
CA LYS A 170 5.34 2.23 -18.34
C LYS A 170 6.42 1.22 -17.99
N VAL A 171 6.07 0.18 -17.25
CA VAL A 171 6.97 -0.92 -16.89
C VAL A 171 6.58 -2.17 -17.67
N THR A 172 7.54 -2.82 -18.29
CA THR A 172 7.35 -4.14 -18.92
C THR A 172 8.18 -5.17 -18.15
N LEU A 173 7.51 -6.18 -17.61
CA LEU A 173 8.14 -7.35 -16.99
C LEU A 173 8.25 -8.46 -18.04
N THR A 174 9.48 -8.80 -18.42
CA THR A 174 9.76 -9.88 -19.37
C THR A 174 10.16 -11.13 -18.59
N VAL A 175 9.45 -12.24 -18.84
CA VAL A 175 9.69 -13.54 -18.21
C VAL A 175 9.93 -14.63 -19.26
N ALA A 176 10.55 -15.74 -18.86
CA ALA A 176 11.01 -16.76 -19.81
C ALA A 176 9.88 -17.67 -20.35
N ASP A 177 8.80 -17.82 -19.59
CA ASP A 177 7.74 -18.78 -19.87
C ASP A 177 6.33 -18.16 -19.71
N GLU A 178 5.38 -18.72 -20.45
CA GLU A 178 4.00 -18.23 -20.48
C GLU A 178 3.25 -18.47 -19.16
N GLN A 179 3.58 -19.52 -18.41
CA GLN A 179 2.91 -19.82 -17.14
C GLN A 179 3.20 -18.72 -16.11
N THR A 180 4.46 -18.29 -16.00
CA THR A 180 4.85 -17.15 -15.18
C THR A 180 4.19 -15.87 -15.67
N ALA A 181 4.13 -15.65 -16.99
CA ALA A 181 3.50 -14.47 -17.57
C ALA A 181 2.00 -14.39 -17.24
N GLU A 182 1.25 -15.47 -17.44
CA GLU A 182 -0.17 -15.56 -17.09
C GLU A 182 -0.40 -15.31 -15.60
N ARG A 183 0.46 -15.88 -14.75
CA ARG A 183 0.40 -15.69 -13.31
C ARG A 183 0.61 -14.23 -12.92
N LEU A 184 1.62 -13.55 -13.46
CA LEU A 184 1.83 -12.12 -13.19
C LEU A 184 0.72 -11.24 -13.78
N ARG A 185 0.16 -11.59 -14.94
CA ARG A 185 -1.01 -10.89 -15.50
C ARG A 185 -2.26 -11.03 -14.62
N SER A 186 -2.33 -12.08 -13.80
CA SER A 186 -3.42 -12.28 -12.85
C SER A 186 -3.33 -11.38 -11.60
N TYR A 187 -2.25 -10.61 -11.43
CA TYR A 187 -2.05 -9.70 -10.30
C TYR A 187 -2.42 -8.26 -10.68
N PRO A 188 -3.69 -7.81 -10.50
CA PRO A 188 -4.12 -6.45 -10.83
C PRO A 188 -3.41 -5.38 -9.99
N GLU A 189 -2.79 -5.76 -8.87
CA GLU A 189 -2.16 -4.86 -7.92
C GLU A 189 -0.84 -4.28 -8.44
N LEU A 190 -0.17 -4.93 -9.39
CA LEU A 190 1.19 -4.59 -9.82
C LEU A 190 1.35 -3.11 -10.22
N LYS A 191 0.41 -2.57 -10.99
CA LYS A 191 0.43 -1.16 -11.39
C LYS A 191 0.41 -0.22 -10.17
N GLY A 192 -0.47 -0.50 -9.22
CA GLY A 192 -0.60 0.29 -7.99
C GLY A 192 0.64 0.15 -7.10
N VAL A 193 1.14 -1.08 -6.95
CA VAL A 193 2.32 -1.39 -6.14
C VAL A 193 3.59 -0.73 -6.67
N PHE A 194 3.77 -0.69 -7.99
CA PHE A 194 4.91 -0.03 -8.61
C PHE A 194 4.74 1.50 -8.73
N ILE A 195 3.53 2.02 -8.51
CA ILE A 195 3.20 3.44 -8.62
C ILE A 195 3.54 3.99 -10.03
N VAL A 196 3.21 3.20 -11.05
CA VAL A 196 3.46 3.53 -12.46
C VAL A 196 2.15 3.69 -13.24
N SER A 197 2.21 4.28 -14.43
CA SER A 197 1.00 4.52 -15.23
C SER A 197 0.55 3.29 -16.03
N ALA A 198 1.46 2.37 -16.35
CA ALA A 198 1.15 1.13 -17.05
C ALA A 198 2.12 0.01 -16.66
N VAL A 199 1.61 -1.22 -16.62
CA VAL A 199 2.40 -2.44 -16.47
C VAL A 199 2.02 -3.38 -17.61
N GLU A 200 3.02 -3.95 -18.27
CA GLU A 200 2.85 -4.98 -19.31
C GLU A 200 3.69 -6.21 -18.94
N ILE A 201 3.17 -7.40 -19.25
CA ILE A 201 3.85 -8.67 -19.01
C ILE A 201 4.10 -9.35 -20.35
N ALA A 202 5.38 -9.59 -20.67
CA ALA A 202 5.82 -10.18 -21.93
C ALA A 202 6.59 -11.49 -21.69
N VAL A 203 6.54 -12.39 -22.67
CA VAL A 203 7.42 -13.57 -22.72
C VAL A 203 8.59 -13.29 -23.65
N GLY A 204 9.80 -13.60 -23.21
CA GLY A 204 11.01 -13.36 -23.99
C GLY A 204 12.27 -13.90 -23.32
N THR A 205 13.43 -13.56 -23.89
CA THR A 205 14.73 -13.91 -23.31
C THR A 205 14.93 -13.10 -22.04
N VAL A 206 15.18 -13.81 -20.93
CA VAL A 206 15.52 -13.21 -19.63
C VAL A 206 17.01 -13.34 -19.39
N THR A 207 17.62 -12.26 -18.91
CA THR A 207 19.05 -12.19 -18.60
C THR A 207 19.33 -11.96 -17.12
N ALA A 208 18.36 -11.47 -16.35
CA ALA A 208 18.48 -11.29 -14.92
C ALA A 208 18.46 -12.62 -14.16
N GLU A 209 19.33 -12.73 -13.15
CA GLU A 209 19.39 -13.89 -12.24
C GLU A 209 18.08 -14.12 -11.47
N GLY A 210 17.25 -13.07 -11.33
CA GLY A 210 15.93 -13.13 -10.67
C GLY A 210 14.80 -13.65 -11.55
N GLY A 211 15.06 -14.05 -12.80
CA GLY A 211 14.05 -14.63 -13.69
C GLY A 211 13.06 -13.63 -14.29
N VAL A 212 13.24 -12.32 -14.04
CA VAL A 212 12.41 -11.24 -14.60
C VAL A 212 13.30 -10.08 -15.05
N ASP A 213 13.23 -9.75 -16.34
CA ASP A 213 13.86 -8.55 -16.89
C ASP A 213 12.87 -7.38 -16.84
N VAL A 214 13.32 -6.22 -16.35
CA VAL A 214 12.48 -5.03 -16.21
C VAL A 214 12.89 -3.97 -17.23
N THR A 215 11.97 -3.61 -18.12
CA THR A 215 12.13 -2.48 -19.04
C THR A 215 11.24 -1.32 -18.60
N VAL A 216 11.79 -0.12 -18.61
CA VAL A 216 11.10 1.11 -18.22
C VAL A 216 11.09 2.07 -19.41
N GLU A 217 9.90 2.48 -19.81
CA GLU A 217 9.64 3.44 -20.89
C GLU A 217 8.79 4.60 -20.37
N LYS A 218 8.68 5.68 -21.15
CA LYS A 218 7.68 6.71 -20.85
C LYS A 218 6.27 6.15 -21.06
N ALA A 219 5.38 6.44 -20.11
CA ALA A 219 3.99 6.08 -20.22
C ALA A 219 3.33 6.78 -21.42
N PRO A 220 2.47 6.07 -22.19
CA PRO A 220 1.79 6.66 -23.34
C PRO A 220 0.69 7.63 -22.91
N GLY A 221 0.27 8.49 -23.84
CA GLY A 221 -0.80 9.46 -23.63
C GLY A 221 -0.35 10.73 -22.93
N GLN A 222 -1.25 11.34 -22.17
CA GLN A 222 -1.00 12.61 -21.46
C GLN A 222 -1.21 12.45 -19.96
N LYS A 223 -0.57 13.31 -19.19
CA LYS A 223 -0.70 13.36 -17.73
C LYS A 223 -2.10 13.83 -17.33
N CYS A 224 -2.78 13.07 -16.49
CA CYS A 224 -3.99 13.51 -15.79
C CYS A 224 -3.60 14.52 -14.69
N GLU A 225 -4.15 15.73 -14.70
CA GLU A 225 -3.77 16.74 -13.69
C GLU A 225 -4.31 16.47 -12.28
N ARG A 226 -5.19 15.48 -12.12
CA ARG A 226 -5.75 15.08 -10.82
C ARG A 226 -4.99 13.93 -10.16
N CYS A 227 -4.90 12.77 -10.82
CA CYS A 227 -4.20 11.60 -10.27
C CYS A 227 -2.74 11.48 -10.71
N TRP A 228 -2.28 12.34 -11.62
CA TRP A 228 -0.92 12.36 -12.19
C TRP A 228 -0.51 11.12 -13.00
N CYS A 229 -1.38 10.11 -13.12
CA CYS A 229 -1.17 9.02 -14.07
C CYS A 229 -1.29 9.52 -15.51
N PHE A 230 -0.47 8.94 -16.38
CA PHE A 230 -0.57 9.08 -17.83
C PHE A 230 -1.64 8.15 -18.37
N SER A 231 -2.43 8.65 -19.31
CA SER A 231 -3.48 7.90 -19.98
C SER A 231 -3.73 8.47 -21.37
N GLU A 232 -3.98 7.58 -22.33
CA GLU A 232 -4.41 7.94 -23.68
C GLU A 232 -5.86 8.46 -23.73
N GLU A 233 -6.59 8.38 -22.63
CA GLU A 233 -7.97 8.87 -22.51
C GLU A 233 -8.05 10.36 -22.12
N VAL A 234 -6.94 10.96 -21.69
CA VAL A 234 -6.89 12.41 -21.39
C VAL A 234 -7.16 13.19 -22.67
N GLY A 235 -7.99 14.24 -22.59
CA GLY A 235 -8.44 15.04 -23.73
C GLY A 235 -9.75 14.57 -24.36
N LYS A 236 -10.27 13.39 -23.99
CA LYS A 236 -11.51 12.82 -24.59
C LYS A 236 -12.81 13.28 -23.93
N PHE A 237 -12.75 13.99 -22.79
CA PHE A 237 -13.92 14.40 -22.02
C PHE A 237 -14.11 15.92 -22.04
N ALA A 238 -15.19 16.40 -22.66
CA ALA A 238 -15.41 17.84 -22.89
C ALA A 238 -15.48 18.69 -21.59
N LEU A 239 -16.12 18.17 -20.54
CA LEU A 239 -16.20 18.85 -19.23
C LEU A 239 -14.88 18.81 -18.45
N HIS A 240 -14.04 17.83 -18.73
CA HIS A 240 -12.81 17.54 -17.99
C HIS A 240 -11.64 17.19 -18.94
N PRO A 241 -11.19 18.15 -19.79
CA PRO A 241 -10.26 17.86 -20.88
C PRO A 241 -8.86 17.44 -20.42
N THR A 242 -8.45 17.82 -19.20
CA THR A 242 -7.13 17.49 -18.64
C THR A 242 -7.14 16.23 -17.76
N LEU A 243 -8.27 15.52 -17.68
CA LEU A 243 -8.44 14.38 -16.77
C LEU A 243 -8.54 13.06 -17.53
N CYS A 244 -8.07 11.99 -16.90
CA CYS A 244 -8.32 10.63 -17.35
C CYS A 244 -9.76 10.22 -17.05
N LYS A 245 -10.25 9.17 -17.72
CA LYS A 245 -11.61 8.62 -17.56
C LYS A 245 -12.05 8.48 -16.10
N ARG A 246 -11.25 7.79 -15.27
CA ARG A 246 -11.53 7.60 -13.84
C ARG A 246 -11.75 8.92 -13.11
N CYS A 247 -10.85 9.89 -13.31
CA CYS A 247 -10.93 11.16 -12.61
C CYS A 247 -12.10 12.02 -13.09
N ALA A 248 -12.46 11.96 -14.38
CA ALA A 248 -13.65 12.62 -14.89
C ALA A 248 -14.92 12.02 -14.26
N GLU A 249 -15.06 10.69 -14.24
CA GLU A 249 -16.21 9.98 -13.64
C GLU A 249 -16.38 10.26 -12.13
N VAL A 250 -15.26 10.49 -11.42
CA VAL A 250 -15.29 10.88 -10.01
C VAL A 250 -15.88 12.27 -9.81
N LEU A 251 -15.60 13.22 -10.72
CA LEU A 251 -16.06 14.60 -10.60
C LEU A 251 -17.47 14.85 -11.15
N GLY A 252 -17.96 13.99 -12.05
CA GLY A 252 -19.28 14.10 -12.69
C GLY A 252 -19.21 14.82 -14.01
#